data_AF-A0A1L4D2N9-F1
#
_entry.id   AF-A0A1L4D2N9-F1
#
_cell.length_a   1.000
_cell.length_b   1.000
_cell.length_c   1.000
_cell.angle_alpha   90.00
_cell.angle_beta   90.00
_cell.angle_gamma   90.00
#
_symmetry.space_group_name_H-M   'P 1'
#
loop_
_entity.id
_entity.type
_entity.pdbx_description
1 polymer ?
#
loop_
_entity_poly.entity_id
_entity_poly.type
_entity_poly.pdbx_seq_one_letter_code
_entity_poly.pdbx_strand_id
1 'polypeptide(L)'
;MNKIIRFFIPFSLLFSHAEIFPSPAVENASIQMQNQHSLQIKYNKIMKRLIKLQNQIARFGDRHQERLSDNNKVEIYTLLQALERNYYMLNRMGEAVSSPELQPFLRQALSSAEIEIKKSREFLNRHNALAN
;
A
#
# COMPACT_ATOMS: atom_id res chain seq x y z
N MET A 1 19.33 68.91 -24.73
CA MET A 1 19.43 67.74 -25.63
C MET A 1 20.66 66.94 -25.23
N ASN A 2 20.50 65.94 -24.35
CA ASN A 2 21.59 65.07 -23.91
C ASN A 2 21.36 63.67 -24.47
N LYS A 3 22.34 63.18 -25.23
CA LYS A 3 22.34 61.86 -25.88
C LYS A 3 22.60 60.76 -24.84
N ILE A 4 21.82 59.69 -24.88
CA ILE A 4 22.06 58.45 -24.13
C ILE A 4 23.01 57.57 -24.97
N ILE A 5 24.13 57.16 -24.37
CA ILE A 5 25.07 56.20 -24.96
C ILE A 5 24.62 54.78 -24.57
N ARG A 6 24.45 53.88 -25.54
CA ARG A 6 24.19 52.45 -25.30
C ARG A 6 25.47 51.66 -25.57
N PHE A 7 25.98 50.99 -24.54
CA PHE A 7 27.09 50.04 -24.66
C PHE A 7 26.55 48.65 -25.01
N PHE A 8 27.07 48.05 -26.07
CA PHE A 8 26.82 46.67 -26.47
C PHE A 8 27.87 45.78 -25.81
N ILE A 9 27.48 44.89 -24.90
CA ILE A 9 28.37 43.86 -24.34
C ILE A 9 28.04 42.53 -25.03
N PRO A 10 28.96 41.90 -25.77
CA PRO A 10 28.72 40.59 -26.38
C PRO A 10 28.70 39.49 -25.31
N PHE A 11 27.64 38.68 -25.34
CA PHE A 11 27.35 37.59 -24.41
C PHE A 11 28.22 36.33 -24.67
N SER A 12 29.48 36.48 -25.07
CA SER A 12 30.31 35.40 -25.61
C SER A 12 31.23 34.71 -24.59
N LEU A 13 30.92 34.74 -23.28
CA LEU A 13 31.76 34.14 -22.24
C LEU A 13 30.97 33.54 -21.06
N LEU A 14 29.89 32.78 -21.33
CA LEU A 14 29.18 32.00 -20.31
C LEU A 14 28.98 30.52 -20.66
N PHE A 15 29.81 29.97 -21.55
CA PHE A 15 29.80 28.53 -21.85
C PHE A 15 31.06 27.83 -21.35
N SER A 16 31.32 27.96 -20.05
CA SER A 16 32.09 26.94 -19.32
C SER A 16 31.13 25.80 -18.98
N HIS A 17 30.86 24.91 -19.94
CA HIS A 17 30.15 23.66 -19.64
C HIS A 17 31.11 22.73 -18.90
N ALA A 18 31.15 22.85 -17.57
CA ALA A 18 31.42 21.67 -16.77
C ALA A 18 30.24 20.73 -17.00
N GLU A 19 30.34 19.83 -18.00
CA GLU A 19 29.49 18.65 -18.07
C GLU A 19 29.78 17.83 -16.81
N ILE A 20 29.00 18.08 -15.76
CA ILE A 20 28.97 17.26 -14.57
C ILE A 20 28.28 15.96 -15.00
N PHE A 21 29.06 14.96 -15.39
CA PHE A 21 28.55 13.60 -15.50
C PHE A 21 28.01 13.22 -14.12
N PRO A 22 26.69 12.94 -13.96
CA PRO A 22 26.17 12.51 -12.67
C PRO A 22 26.96 11.27 -12.26
N SER A 23 27.55 11.31 -11.06
CA SER A 23 28.35 10.17 -10.62
C SER A 23 27.44 8.95 -10.48
N PRO A 24 27.96 7.72 -10.67
CA PRO A 24 27.18 6.50 -10.48
C PRO A 24 26.50 6.42 -9.10
N ALA A 25 27.04 7.10 -8.09
CA ALA A 25 26.43 7.21 -6.78
C ALA A 25 25.12 8.03 -6.79
N VAL A 26 25.03 9.10 -7.58
CA VAL A 26 23.83 9.95 -7.74
C VAL A 26 22.73 9.18 -8.47
N GLU A 27 23.08 8.45 -9.53
CA GLU A 27 22.13 7.59 -10.24
C GLU A 27 21.59 6.48 -9.32
N ASN A 28 22.46 5.77 -8.60
CA ASN A 28 22.05 4.74 -7.65
C ASN A 28 21.18 5.29 -6.50
N ALA A 29 21.48 6.47 -5.97
CA ALA A 29 20.67 7.11 -4.94
C ALA A 29 19.27 7.49 -5.47
N SER A 30 19.18 8.00 -6.70
CA SER A 30 17.90 8.31 -7.33
C SER A 30 17.04 7.06 -7.55
N ILE A 31 17.66 5.96 -7.97
CA ILE A 31 16.99 4.66 -8.19
C ILE A 31 16.50 4.10 -6.86
N GLN A 32 17.32 4.15 -5.80
CA GLN A 32 16.92 3.70 -4.47
C GLN A 32 15.74 4.51 -3.92
N MET A 33 15.76 5.84 -4.08
CA MET A 33 14.68 6.73 -3.65
C MET A 33 13.38 6.49 -4.43
N GLN A 34 13.45 6.31 -5.76
CA GLN A 34 12.29 5.96 -6.58
C GLN A 34 11.71 4.59 -6.21
N ASN A 35 12.56 3.61 -5.94
CA ASN A 35 12.14 2.28 -5.52
C ASN A 35 11.38 2.33 -4.18
N GLN A 36 11.89 3.07 -3.19
CA GLN A 36 11.22 3.26 -1.89
C GLN A 36 9.86 3.94 -2.03
N HIS A 37 9.76 4.98 -2.87
CA HIS A 37 8.48 5.66 -3.12
C HIS A 37 7.45 4.71 -3.78
N SER A 38 7.87 3.91 -4.76
CA SER A 38 7.00 2.92 -5.41
C SER A 38 6.47 1.86 -4.43
N LEU A 39 7.31 1.42 -3.48
CA LEU A 39 6.95 0.47 -2.42
C LEU A 39 5.94 1.08 -1.46
N GLN A 40 6.11 2.35 -1.08
CA GLN A 40 5.18 3.06 -0.22
C GLN A 40 3.79 3.21 -0.86
N ILE A 41 3.71 3.53 -2.17
CA ILE A 41 2.44 3.59 -2.90
C ILE A 41 1.73 2.23 -2.89
N LYS A 42 2.47 1.16 -3.20
CA LYS A 42 1.93 -0.21 -3.21
C LYS A 42 1.43 -0.61 -1.81
N TYR A 43 2.22 -0.31 -0.77
CA TYR A 43 1.88 -0.52 0.63
C TYR A 43 0.53 0.14 0.98
N ASN A 44 0.38 1.43 0.70
CA ASN A 44 -0.83 2.19 1.00
C ASN A 44 -2.07 1.62 0.27
N LYS A 45 -1.90 1.18 -0.98
CA LYS A 45 -2.99 0.58 -1.76
C LYS A 45 -3.46 -0.74 -1.14
N ILE A 46 -2.54 -1.60 -0.70
CA ILE A 46 -2.88 -2.87 -0.07
C ILE A 46 -3.52 -2.65 1.29
N MET A 47 -2.98 -1.74 2.10
CA MET A 47 -3.52 -1.42 3.43
C MET A 47 -4.97 -0.93 3.35
N LYS A 48 -5.29 -0.02 2.41
CA LYS A 48 -6.68 0.43 2.17
C LYS A 48 -7.61 -0.73 1.79
N ARG A 49 -7.14 -1.67 0.97
CA ARG A 49 -7.93 -2.85 0.59
C ARG A 49 -8.16 -3.79 1.76
N LEU A 50 -7.14 -4.04 2.58
CA LEU A 50 -7.22 -4.85 3.78
C LEU A 50 -8.32 -4.30 4.71
N ILE A 51 -8.24 -3.01 5.07
CA ILE A 51 -9.21 -2.34 5.93
C ILE A 51 -10.64 -2.41 5.34
N LYS A 52 -10.78 -2.18 4.03
CA LYS A 52 -12.09 -2.29 3.36
C LYS A 52 -12.67 -3.69 3.49
N LEU A 53 -11.87 -4.74 3.25
CA LEU A 53 -12.30 -6.13 3.33
C LEU A 53 -12.68 -6.52 4.76
N GLN A 54 -11.90 -6.11 5.75
CA GLN A 54 -12.23 -6.33 7.17
C GLN A 54 -13.60 -5.74 7.51
N ASN A 55 -13.85 -4.49 7.09
CA ASN A 55 -15.14 -3.84 7.33
C ASN A 55 -16.30 -4.53 6.61
N GLN A 56 -16.08 -5.05 5.40
CA GLN A 56 -17.11 -5.79 4.67
C GLN A 56 -17.45 -7.12 5.35
N ILE A 57 -16.44 -7.83 5.84
CA ILE A 57 -16.59 -9.10 6.56
C ILE A 57 -17.28 -8.89 7.91
N ALA A 58 -16.85 -7.90 8.69
CA ALA A 58 -17.49 -7.58 9.98
C ALA A 58 -18.98 -7.30 9.80
N ARG A 59 -19.34 -6.43 8.83
CA ARG A 59 -20.73 -6.13 8.48
C ARG A 59 -21.49 -7.36 7.97
N PHE A 60 -20.81 -8.28 7.29
CA PHE A 60 -21.41 -9.54 6.86
C PHE A 60 -21.79 -10.40 8.08
N GLY A 61 -20.87 -10.55 9.03
CA GLY A 61 -21.12 -11.27 10.29
C GLY A 61 -22.28 -10.68 11.09
N ASP A 62 -22.35 -9.35 11.20
CA ASP A 62 -23.44 -8.67 11.90
C ASP A 62 -24.82 -8.92 11.27
N ARG A 63 -24.87 -9.01 9.93
CA ARG A 63 -26.12 -9.23 9.17
C ARG A 63 -26.61 -10.67 9.18
N HIS A 64 -25.73 -11.64 9.40
CA HIS A 64 -26.03 -13.06 9.19
C HIS A 64 -25.81 -13.87 10.47
N GLN A 65 -26.61 -13.60 11.50
CA GLN A 65 -26.57 -14.38 12.76
C GLN A 65 -27.27 -15.75 12.66
N GLU A 66 -28.11 -15.93 11.63
CA GLU A 66 -28.87 -17.16 11.36
C GLU A 66 -28.21 -18.04 10.30
N ARG A 67 -28.85 -19.17 9.94
CA ARG A 67 -28.34 -20.10 8.93
C ARG A 67 -28.03 -19.39 7.61
N LEU A 68 -26.79 -19.56 7.14
CA LEU A 68 -26.35 -19.02 5.85
C LEU A 68 -26.98 -19.77 4.68
N SER A 69 -27.53 -19.02 3.71
CA SER A 69 -27.80 -19.53 2.37
C SER A 69 -26.49 -19.85 1.63
N ASP A 70 -26.54 -20.66 0.58
CA ASP A 70 -25.33 -21.01 -0.18
C ASP A 70 -24.70 -19.80 -0.89
N ASN A 71 -25.52 -18.84 -1.35
CA ASN A 71 -25.01 -17.58 -1.90
C ASN A 71 -24.23 -16.78 -0.85
N ASN A 72 -24.74 -16.71 0.38
CA ASN A 72 -24.08 -16.03 1.48
C ASN A 72 -22.75 -16.73 1.84
N LYS A 73 -22.69 -18.07 1.80
CA LYS A 73 -21.44 -18.82 1.98
C LYS A 73 -20.42 -18.44 0.91
N VAL A 74 -20.80 -18.42 -0.37
CA VAL A 74 -19.89 -18.04 -1.48
C VAL A 74 -19.37 -16.61 -1.31
N GLU A 75 -20.22 -15.67 -0.91
CA GLU A 75 -19.82 -14.28 -0.65
C GLU A 75 -18.76 -14.19 0.44
N ILE A 76 -19.03 -14.78 1.62
CA ILE A 76 -18.09 -14.69 2.74
C ILE A 76 -16.78 -15.45 2.48
N TYR A 77 -16.82 -16.58 1.75
CA TYR A 77 -15.60 -17.25 1.29
C TYR A 77 -14.76 -16.35 0.36
N THR A 78 -15.41 -15.65 -0.57
CA THR A 78 -14.73 -14.75 -1.50
C THR A 78 -14.08 -13.57 -0.77
N LEU A 79 -14.80 -12.96 0.17
CA LEU A 79 -14.29 -11.87 1.01
C LEU A 79 -13.11 -12.33 1.87
N LEU A 80 -13.24 -13.49 2.53
CA LEU A 80 -12.19 -14.07 3.37
C LEU A 80 -10.93 -14.36 2.56
N GLN A 81 -11.06 -15.01 1.40
CA GLN A 81 -9.91 -15.30 0.53
C GLN A 81 -9.21 -14.03 0.05
N ALA A 82 -9.98 -12.97 -0.24
CA ALA A 82 -9.40 -11.68 -0.60
C ALA A 82 -8.67 -11.04 0.59
N LEU A 83 -9.21 -11.12 1.80
CA LEU A 83 -8.58 -10.60 3.02
C LEU A 83 -7.26 -11.32 3.30
N GLU A 84 -7.25 -12.66 3.24
CA GLU A 84 -6.05 -13.49 3.44
C GLU A 84 -4.95 -13.17 2.43
N ARG A 85 -5.31 -12.96 1.15
CA ARG A 85 -4.35 -12.56 0.12
C ARG A 85 -3.70 -11.21 0.43
N ASN A 86 -4.50 -10.21 0.81
CA ASN A 86 -3.98 -8.88 1.13
C ASN A 86 -3.18 -8.90 2.44
N TYR A 87 -3.59 -9.70 3.42
CA TYR A 87 -2.83 -9.93 4.65
C TYR A 87 -1.43 -10.48 4.34
N TYR A 88 -1.36 -11.55 3.53
CA TYR A 88 -0.08 -12.14 3.15
C TYR A 88 0.84 -11.16 2.40
N MET A 89 0.28 -10.42 1.43
CA MET A 89 1.04 -9.41 0.68
C MET A 89 1.54 -8.29 1.59
N LEU A 90 0.70 -7.80 2.51
CA LEU A 90 1.06 -6.75 3.43
C LEU A 90 2.13 -7.21 4.42
N ASN A 91 2.03 -8.44 4.92
CA ASN A 91 3.03 -9.02 5.83
C ASN A 91 4.40 -9.13 5.15
N ARG A 92 4.45 -9.68 3.93
CA ARG A 92 5.68 -9.76 3.11
C ARG A 92 6.27 -8.39 2.79
N MET A 93 5.44 -7.42 2.46
CA MET A 93 5.92 -6.06 2.19
C MET A 93 6.38 -5.35 3.45
N GLY A 94 5.77 -5.64 4.59
CA GLY A 94 6.14 -5.11 5.89
C GLY A 94 7.54 -5.52 6.34
N GLU A 95 7.99 -6.72 5.97
CA GLU A 95 9.38 -7.18 6.15
C GLU A 95 10.37 -6.38 5.28
N ALA A 96 9.92 -5.87 4.13
CA ALA A 96 10.75 -5.11 3.18
C ALA A 96 10.76 -3.60 3.43
N VAL A 97 9.71 -3.05 4.06
CA VAL A 97 9.60 -1.62 4.40
C VAL A 97 10.32 -1.37 5.73
N SER A 98 11.57 -0.91 5.64
CA SER A 98 12.44 -0.60 6.77
C SER A 98 12.13 0.75 7.45
N SER A 99 10.96 1.35 7.20
CA SER A 99 10.53 2.59 7.85
C SER A 99 10.00 2.29 9.26
N PRO A 100 10.71 2.70 10.34
CA PRO A 100 10.28 2.41 11.71
C PRO A 100 8.94 3.07 12.07
N GLU A 101 8.62 4.19 11.43
CA GLU A 101 7.38 4.95 11.64
C GLU A 101 6.14 4.20 11.14
N LEU A 102 6.28 3.36 10.11
CA LEU A 102 5.17 2.61 9.52
C LEU A 102 4.93 1.26 10.23
N GLN A 103 5.91 0.77 10.98
CA GLN A 103 5.85 -0.54 11.67
C GLN A 103 4.69 -0.66 12.68
N PRO A 104 4.35 0.34 13.50
CA PRO A 104 3.20 0.25 14.41
C PRO A 104 1.86 0.10 13.67
N PHE A 105 1.65 0.88 12.62
CA PHE A 105 0.43 0.84 11.81
C PHE A 105 0.29 -0.50 11.07
N LEU A 106 1.41 -1.01 10.55
CA LEU A 106 1.48 -2.33 9.94
C LEU A 106 1.05 -3.42 10.93
N ARG A 107 1.70 -3.46 12.10
CA ARG A 107 1.41 -4.45 13.14
C ARG A 107 -0.06 -4.40 13.56
N GLN A 108 -0.61 -3.20 13.74
CA GLN A 108 -2.01 -3.03 14.10
C GLN A 108 -2.95 -3.58 13.01
N ALA A 109 -2.72 -3.25 11.75
CA ALA A 109 -3.56 -3.73 10.66
C ALA A 109 -3.46 -5.24 10.45
N LEU A 110 -2.26 -5.82 10.55
CA LEU A 110 -2.06 -7.26 10.46
C LEU A 110 -2.76 -7.97 11.62
N SER A 111 -2.56 -7.52 12.86
CA SER A 111 -3.23 -8.09 14.03
C SER A 111 -4.76 -8.02 13.90
N SER A 112 -5.29 -6.88 13.46
CA SER A 112 -6.72 -6.72 13.23
C SER A 112 -7.24 -7.65 12.12
N ALA A 113 -6.47 -7.86 11.04
CA ALA A 113 -6.87 -8.73 9.95
C ALA A 113 -6.81 -10.20 10.34
N GLU A 114 -5.81 -10.60 11.13
CA GLU A 114 -5.68 -11.95 11.67
C GLU A 114 -6.87 -12.32 12.56
N ILE A 115 -7.30 -11.40 13.45
CA ILE A 115 -8.50 -11.58 14.27
C ILE A 115 -9.73 -11.79 13.39
N GLU A 116 -9.88 -10.97 12.34
CA GLU A 116 -11.05 -11.02 11.45
C GLU A 116 -11.08 -12.30 10.61
N ILE A 117 -9.91 -12.74 10.11
CA ILE A 117 -9.74 -14.03 9.42
C ILE A 117 -10.18 -15.18 10.34
N LYS A 118 -9.68 -15.18 11.59
CA LYS A 118 -10.03 -16.22 12.58
C LYS A 118 -11.53 -16.27 12.84
N LYS A 119 -12.14 -15.13 13.15
CA LYS A 119 -13.60 -15.01 13.38
C LYS A 119 -14.41 -15.50 12.18
N SER A 120 -14.01 -15.12 10.97
CA SER A 120 -14.70 -15.51 9.73
C SER A 120 -14.63 -17.01 9.47
N ARG A 121 -13.47 -17.64 9.74
CA ARG A 121 -13.30 -19.09 9.63
C ARG A 121 -14.16 -19.83 10.64
N GLU A 122 -14.16 -19.38 11.90
CA GLU A 122 -15.01 -19.95 12.95
C GLU A 122 -16.49 -19.82 12.60
N PHE A 123 -16.90 -18.65 12.12
CA PHE A 123 -18.26 -18.39 11.66
C PHE A 123 -18.68 -19.36 10.55
N LEU A 124 -17.88 -19.50 9.49
CA LEU A 124 -18.12 -20.46 8.41
C LEU A 124 -18.19 -21.90 8.90
N ASN A 125 -17.28 -22.31 9.78
CA ASN A 125 -17.26 -23.67 10.34
C ASN A 125 -18.53 -23.97 11.14
N ARG A 126 -19.02 -23.02 11.95
CA ARG A 126 -20.29 -23.18 12.68
C ARG A 126 -21.47 -23.38 11.71
N HIS A 127 -21.55 -22.59 10.65
CA HIS A 127 -22.66 -22.71 9.69
C HIS A 127 -22.59 -23.97 8.82
N ASN A 128 -21.38 -24.47 8.52
CA ASN A 128 -21.22 -25.74 7.83
C ASN A 128 -21.58 -26.93 8.72
N ALA A 129 -21.29 -26.86 10.03
CA ALA A 129 -21.72 -27.88 10.99
C ALA A 129 -23.24 -27.95 11.15
N LEU A 130 -23.96 -26.83 11.03
CA LEU A 130 -25.43 -26.79 11.07
C LEU A 130 -26.10 -27.34 9.80
N ALA A 131 -25.35 -27.56 8.72
CA ALA A 131 -25.88 -28.06 7.45
C ALA A 131 -25.78 -29.59 7.30
N ASN A 132 -24.91 -30.23 8.09
CA ASN A 132 -24.76 -31.67 8.22
C ASN A 132 -25.56 -32.19 9.41
#